data_AF-A0AA95D7B0-F1
#
_entry.id   AF-A0AA95D7B0-F1
#
_cell.length_a   1.000
_cell.length_b   1.000
_cell.length_c   1.000
_cell.angle_alpha   90.00
_cell.angle_beta   90.00
_cell.angle_gamma   90.00
#
_symmetry.space_group_name_H-M   'P 1'
#
loop_
_entity.id
_entity.type
_entity.pdbx_description
1 polymer ?
#
loop_
_entity_poly.entity_id
_entity_poly.type
_entity_poly.pdbx_seq_one_letter_code
_entity_poly.pdbx_strand_id
1 'polypeptide(L)' 'MQNHYTTKGKHLTIDSRCLIERWKKEGKSNREIASLLGKAPQTIHTEIKRGTV' A
#
# COMPACT_ATOMS: atom_id res chain seq x y z
N MET A 1 -1.20 18.60 -8.60
CA MET A 1 -0.95 17.56 -7.57
C MET A 1 -2.14 16.61 -7.56
N GLN A 2 -1.91 15.30 -7.69
CA GLN A 2 -2.98 14.30 -7.71
C GLN A 2 -3.55 14.17 -6.28
N ASN A 3 -4.67 14.83 -6.01
CA ASN A 3 -5.38 14.73 -4.73
C ASN A 3 -6.19 13.44 -4.72
N HIS A 4 -5.53 12.33 -4.36
CA HIS A 4 -6.21 11.08 -4.04
C HIS A 4 -6.96 11.26 -2.71
N TYR A 5 -8.21 11.72 -2.79
CA TYR A 5 -9.13 11.73 -1.67
C TYR A 5 -9.46 10.28 -1.28
N THR A 6 -8.62 9.69 -0.44
CA THR A 6 -8.96 8.43 0.24
C THR A 6 -9.80 8.76 1.45
N THR A 7 -10.96 8.10 1.60
CA THR A 7 -11.80 8.23 2.79
C THR A 7 -10.96 7.80 3.99
N LYS A 8 -10.57 8.76 4.85
CA LYS A 8 -9.86 8.48 6.10
C LYS A 8 -10.65 7.41 6.87
N GLY A 9 -9.98 6.32 7.25
CA GLY A 9 -10.53 5.34 8.20
C GLY A 9 -10.79 3.92 7.67
N LYS A 10 -10.71 3.65 6.36
CA LYS A 10 -10.74 2.26 5.87
C LYS A 10 -9.33 1.66 5.85
N HIS A 11 -9.08 0.70 6.75
CA HIS A 11 -7.89 -0.13 6.70
C HIS A 11 -7.82 -0.88 5.36
N LEU A 12 -6.60 -1.09 4.85
CA LEU A 12 -6.41 -1.98 3.71
C LEU A 12 -6.94 -3.38 4.07
N THR A 13 -7.62 -4.01 3.12
CA THR A 13 -8.10 -5.38 3.28
C THR A 13 -6.91 -6.33 3.44
N ILE A 14 -7.14 -7.48 4.08
CA ILE A 14 -6.12 -8.52 4.27
C ILE A 14 -5.46 -8.89 2.93
N ASP A 15 -6.27 -8.99 1.86
CA ASP A 15 -5.77 -9.28 0.51
C ASP A 15 -4.77 -8.23 0.00
N SER A 16 -5.05 -6.96 0.27
CA SER A 16 -4.16 -5.86 -0.12
C SER A 16 -2.83 -5.92 0.62
N ARG A 17 -2.82 -6.35 1.90
CA ARG A 17 -1.58 -6.55 2.66
C ARG A 17 -0.74 -7.69 2.12
N CYS A 18 -1.37 -8.85 1.83
CA CYS A 18 -0.69 -9.99 1.21
C CYS A 18 -0.05 -9.62 -0.13
N LEU A 19 -0.73 -8.80 -0.95
CA LEU A 19 -0.19 -8.31 -2.21
C LEU A 19 1.02 -7.37 -2.02
N ILE A 20 0.97 -6.47 -1.04
CA ILE A 20 2.08 -5.57 -0.71
C ILE A 20 3.32 -6.37 -0.29
N GLU A 21 3.17 -7.37 0.58
CA GLU A 21 4.27 -8.23 1.03
C GLU A 21 4.87 -9.05 -0.10
N ARG A 22 4.02 -9.66 -0.92
CA ARG A 22 4.44 -10.44 -2.09
C ARG A 22 5.25 -9.57 -3.06
N TRP A 23 4.72 -8.41 -3.44
CA TRP A 23 5.41 -7.50 -4.35
C TRP A 23 6.67 -6.88 -3.75
N LYS A 24 6.70 -6.69 -2.43
CA LYS A 24 7.92 -6.24 -1.75
C LYS A 24 9.02 -7.31 -1.80
N LYS A 25 8.65 -8.58 -1.64
CA LYS A 25 9.56 -9.73 -1.81
C LYS A 25 10.02 -9.90 -3.25
N GLU A 26 9.17 -9.57 -4.22
CA GLU A 26 9.52 -9.50 -5.65
C GLU A 26 10.41 -8.30 -6.00
N GLY A 27 10.71 -7.40 -5.06
CA GLY A 27 11.61 -6.25 -5.26
C GLY A 27 10.94 -5.01 -5.84
N LYS A 28 9.60 -4.97 -5.93
CA LYS A 28 8.88 -3.79 -6.45
C LYS A 28 9.02 -2.58 -5.52
N SER A 29 9.01 -1.40 -6.12
CA SER A 29 9.02 -0.15 -5.37
C SER A 29 7.65 0.14 -4.75
N ASN A 30 7.63 0.88 -3.64
CA ASN A 30 6.40 1.27 -2.97
C ASN A 30 5.50 2.13 -3.88
N ARG A 31 6.08 2.83 -4.86
CA ARG A 31 5.34 3.62 -5.85
C ARG A 31 4.62 2.74 -6.86
N GLU A 32 5.28 1.70 -7.38
CA GLU A 32 4.64 0.75 -8.29
C GLU A 32 3.49 0.00 -7.61
N ILE A 33 3.72 -0.46 -6.38
CA ILE A 33 2.68 -1.11 -5.57
C ILE A 33 1.49 -0.17 -5.34
N ALA A 34 1.76 1.11 -5.07
CA ALA A 34 0.73 2.11 -4.89
C ALA A 34 -0.07 2.38 -6.17
N SER A 35 0.59 2.47 -7.32
CA SER A 35 -0.05 2.59 -8.62
C SER A 35 -0.94 1.38 -8.94
N LEU A 36 -0.47 0.16 -8.63
CA LEU A 36 -1.24 -1.08 -8.82
C LEU A 36 -2.49 -1.14 -7.94
N LEU A 37 -2.40 -0.66 -6.70
CA LEU A 37 -3.52 -0.64 -5.76
C LEU A 37 -4.42 0.60 -5.90
N GLY A 38 -4.05 1.57 -6.75
CA GLY A 38 -4.72 2.87 -6.83
C GLY A 38 -4.67 3.64 -5.51
N LYS A 39 -3.59 3.47 -4.73
CA LYS A 39 -3.38 4.11 -3.42
C LYS A 39 -2.24 5.10 -3.48
N ALA A 40 -2.11 5.91 -2.43
CA ALA A 40 -0.95 6.76 -2.26
C ALA A 40 0.28 5.90 -1.85
N PRO A 41 1.49 6.22 -2.35
CA PRO A 41 2.73 5.57 -1.90
C PRO A 41 2.94 5.64 -0.38
N GLN A 42 2.43 6.71 0.25
CA GLN A 42 2.45 6.89 1.69
C GLN A 42 1.67 5.78 2.42
N THR A 43 0.53 5.34 1.88
CA THR A 43 -0.28 4.26 2.46
C THR A 43 0.49 2.96 2.52
N ILE A 44 1.23 2.65 1.45
CA ILE A 44 2.08 1.45 1.38
C ILE A 44 3.21 1.54 2.41
N HIS A 45 3.86 2.70 2.53
CA HIS A 45 4.89 2.93 3.54
C HIS A 45 4.34 2.76 4.96
N THR A 46 3.14 3.28 5.24
CA THR A 46 2.53 3.13 6.57
C THR A 46 2.15 1.69 6.88
N GLU A 47 1.68 0.90 5.92
CA GLU A 47 1.39 -0.52 6.17
C GLU A 47 2.66 -1.34 6.36
N ILE A 48 3.71 -1.11 5.55
CA ILE A 48 5.02 -1.75 5.74
C ILE A 48 5.58 -1.43 7.14
N LYS A 49 5.48 -0.17 7.57
CA LYS A 49 5.94 0.26 8.91
C LYS A 49 5.05 -0.25 10.04
N ARG A 50 3.76 -0.46 9.78
CA ARG A 50 2.79 -1.00 10.76
C ARG A 50 3.02 -2.46 11.07
N GLY A 51 3.60 -3.23 10.15
CA GLY A 51 4.22 -4.52 10.44
C GLY A 51 3.43 -5.40 11.40
N THR A 52 2.19 -5.74 11.07
CA THR A 52 1.49 -6.85 11.73
C THR A 52 1.76 -8.14 10.97
N VAL A 53 3.04 -8.50 10.89
CA VAL A 53 3.57 -9.85 10.70
C VAL A 53 4.78 -9.98 11.61
#